data_AF-A0A3D2WCX3-F1
#
_entry.id   AF-A0A3D2WCX3-F1
#
_cell.length_a   1.000
_cell.length_b   1.000
_cell.length_c   1.000
_cell.angle_alpha   90.00
_cell.angle_beta   90.00
_cell.angle_gamma   90.00
#
_symmetry.space_group_name_H-M   'P 1'
#
loop_
_entity.id
_entity.type
_entity.pdbx_description
1 polymer ?
#
loop_
_entity_poly.entity_id
_entity_poly.type
_entity_poly.pdbx_seq_one_letter_code
_entity_poly.pdbx_strand_id
1 'polypeptide(L)' 'AEEGDTVVAYCMVGWRASFTYFAARLLGYETKFYDGSWRDWGTREDLPYVLGRSRL' A
#
# COMPACT_ATOMS: atom_id res chain seq x y z
N ALA A 1 4.83 -1.84 -12.17
CA ALA A 1 4.28 -0.56 -12.62
C ALA A 1 4.79 -0.37 -14.02
N GLU A 2 3.87 -0.38 -14.97
CA GLU A 2 4.17 -0.02 -16.34
C GLU A 2 4.16 1.51 -16.48
N GLU A 3 4.60 2.02 -17.62
CA GLU A 3 4.59 3.45 -17.90
C GLU A 3 3.14 3.96 -17.94
N GLY A 4 2.81 4.94 -17.09
CA GLY A 4 1.45 5.47 -16.92
C GLY A 4 0.68 4.94 -15.70
N ASP A 5 1.19 3.93 -14.99
CA ASP A 5 0.58 3.45 -13.76
C ASP A 5 0.80 4.42 -12.58
N THR A 6 -0.25 4.64 -11.78
CA THR A 6 -0.11 5.25 -10.46
C THR A 6 0.35 4.19 -9.43
N VAL A 7 1.48 4.43 -8.77
CA VAL A 7 1.97 3.61 -7.66
C VAL A 7 1.36 4.11 -6.35
N VAL A 8 0.70 3.24 -5.57
CA VAL A 8 0.20 3.57 -4.23
C VAL A 8 0.92 2.73 -3.18
N ALA A 9 1.76 3.37 -2.36
CA ALA A 9 2.50 2.68 -1.30
C ALA A 9 1.66 2.61 -0.01
N TYR A 10 1.58 1.43 0.60
CA TYR A 10 0.92 1.17 1.89
C TYR A 10 1.61 0.01 2.64
N CYS A 11 1.39 -0.09 3.95
CA CYS A 11 1.84 -1.26 4.72
C CYS A 11 0.87 -1.57 5.87
N MET A 12 1.35 -1.64 7.12
CA MET A 12 0.50 -1.76 8.30
C MET A 12 0.03 -0.39 8.81
N VAL A 13 0.99 0.53 9.02
CA VAL A 13 0.79 1.88 9.61
C VAL A 13 1.79 2.87 9.00
N GLY A 14 1.99 2.82 7.69
CA GLY A 14 2.88 3.77 6.98
C GLY A 14 4.40 3.51 7.05
N TRP A 15 5.00 3.07 8.17
CA TRP A 15 6.47 3.05 8.35
C TRP A 15 7.29 2.45 7.20
N ARG A 16 6.98 1.22 6.79
CA ARG A 16 7.71 0.54 5.70
C ARG A 16 7.41 1.17 4.34
N ALA A 17 6.16 1.57 4.16
CA ALA A 17 5.70 2.17 2.92
C ALA A 17 6.31 3.56 2.68
N SER A 18 6.72 4.29 3.71
CA SER A 18 7.40 5.59 3.56
C SER A 18 8.69 5.47 2.75
N PHE A 19 9.47 4.40 2.97
CA PHE A 19 10.68 4.14 2.20
C PHE A 19 10.35 3.86 0.73
N THR A 20 9.38 2.97 0.47
CA THR A 20 8.94 2.63 -0.90
C THR A 20 8.37 3.85 -1.62
N TYR A 21 7.56 4.67 -0.94
CA TYR A 21 7.02 5.92 -1.47
C TYR A 21 8.14 6.86 -1.91
N PHE A 22 9.13 7.07 -1.06
CA PHE A 22 10.26 7.96 -1.34
C PHE A 22 11.09 7.45 -2.52
N ALA A 23 11.43 6.15 -2.53
CA ALA A 23 12.19 5.54 -3.62
C ALA A 23 11.44 5.61 -4.96
N ALA A 24 10.15 5.30 -4.99
CA ALA A 24 9.34 5.37 -6.20
C ALA A 24 9.25 6.80 -6.75
N ARG A 25 9.11 7.81 -5.86
CA ARG A 25 9.11 9.21 -6.25
C ARG A 25 10.45 9.66 -6.86
N LEU A 26 11.58 9.20 -6.32
CA LEU A 26 12.91 9.50 -6.88
C LEU A 26 13.14 8.85 -8.25
N LEU A 27 12.52 7.70 -8.51
CA LEU A 27 12.58 7.00 -9.78
C LEU A 27 11.62 7.56 -10.85
N GLY A 28 10.85 8.61 -10.51
CA GLY A 28 9.98 9.30 -11.46
C GLY A 28 8.58 8.71 -11.63
N TYR A 29 8.17 7.75 -10.78
CA TYR A 29 6.81 7.20 -10.84
C TYR A 29 5.78 8.20 -10.28
N GLU A 30 4.58 8.27 -10.89
CA GLU A 30 3.44 8.92 -10.26
C GLU A 30 3.08 8.14 -8.99
N THR A 31 3.47 8.67 -7.83
CA THR A 31 3.43 7.92 -6.56
C THR A 31 2.51 8.61 -5.56
N LYS A 32 1.60 7.84 -4.96
CA LYS A 32 0.72 8.22 -3.85
C LYS A 32 1.05 7.38 -2.61
N PHE A 33 0.72 7.93 -1.45
CA PHE A 33 0.94 7.27 -0.16
C PHE A 33 -0.41 7.08 0.54
N TYR A 34 -0.77 5.83 0.83
CA TYR A 34 -1.93 5.54 1.64
C TYR A 34 -1.51 5.41 3.11
N ASP A 35 -1.52 6.55 3.79
CA ASP A 35 -1.05 6.69 5.18
C ASP A 35 -1.82 5.77 6.15
N GLY A 36 -3.15 5.71 5.99
CA GLY A 36 -4.03 4.84 6.78
C GLY A 36 -3.64 3.35 6.70
N SER A 37 -3.11 2.90 5.56
CA SER A 37 -2.55 1.56 5.38
C SER A 37 -3.54 0.45 5.78
N TRP A 38 -3.05 -0.75 6.11
CA TRP A 38 -3.91 -1.83 6.59
C TRP A 38 -4.64 -1.49 7.88
N ARG A 39 -4.09 -0.62 8.75
CA ARG A 39 -4.79 -0.22 9.97
C ARG A 39 -6.10 0.50 9.67
N ASP A 40 -6.16 1.35 8.66
CA ASP A 40 -7.40 1.98 8.23
C ASP A 40 -8.31 0.95 7.52
N TRP A 41 -7.82 0.31 6.46
CA TRP A 41 -8.61 -0.63 5.65
C TRP A 41 -9.15 -1.84 6.45
N GLY A 42 -8.29 -2.47 7.25
CA GLY A 42 -8.61 -3.70 7.98
C GLY A 42 -9.49 -3.49 9.21
N THR A 43 -9.71 -2.25 9.66
CA THR A 43 -10.68 -1.94 10.72
C THR A 43 -12.09 -1.73 10.20
N ARG A 44 -12.25 -1.62 8.88
CA ARG A 44 -13.53 -1.43 8.22
C ARG A 44 -14.15 -2.77 7.85
N GLU A 45 -15.25 -3.10 8.49
CA GLU A 45 -15.99 -4.35 8.25
C GLU A 45 -16.69 -4.36 6.89
N ASP A 46 -16.91 -3.19 6.28
CA ASP A 46 -17.57 -3.01 4.98
C ASP A 46 -16.64 -3.20 3.77
N LEU A 47 -15.33 -3.34 3.99
CA LEU A 47 -14.34 -3.46 2.92
C LEU A 47 -13.85 -4.90 2.70
N PRO A 48 -13.62 -5.32 1.45
CA PRO A 48 -13.15 -6.67 1.17
C PRO A 48 -11.68 -6.84 1.53
N TYR A 49 -11.31 -8.04 1.97
CA TYR A 49 -9.93 -8.47 2.14
C TYR A 49 -9.80 -10.01 2.07
N VAL A 50 -8.56 -10.48 1.93
CA VAL A 50 -8.25 -11.92 1.88
C VAL A 50 -7.30 -12.29 3.02
N LEU A 51 -7.57 -13.39 3.73
CA LEU A 51 -6.73 -13.91 4.82
C LEU A 51 -5.54 -14.75 4.34
N GLY A 52 -5.44 -14.99 3.03
CA GLY A 52 -4.50 -15.93 2.45
C GLY A 52 -4.92 -17.39 2.62
N ARG A 53 -4.10 -18.33 2.13
CA ARG A 53 -4.34 -19.76 2.30
C ARG A 53 -4.05 -20.14 3.76
N SER A 54 -5.05 -20.73 4.43
CA SER A 54 -4.82 -21.47 5.68
C SER A 54 -3.71 -22.50 5.44
N ARG A 55 -2.70 -22.54 6.31
CA ARG A 55 -1.62 -23.55 6.26
C ARG A 55 -2.04 -24.91 6.86
N LEU A 56 -3.34 -25.18 6.92
CA LEU A 56 -3.86 -26.50 7.32
C LEU A 56 -3.91 -27.42 6.10
#